data_AF-A0A1B6HFE8-F1
#
_entry.id   AF-A0A1B6HFE8-F1
#
_cell.length_a   1.000
_cell.length_b   1.000
_cell.length_c   1.000
_cell.angle_alpha   90.00
_cell.angle_beta   90.00
_cell.angle_gamma   90.00
#
_symmetry.space_group_name_H-M   'P 1'
#
loop_
_entity.id
_entity.type
_entity.pdbx_description
1 polymer ?
#
loop_
_entity_poly.entity_id
_entity_poly.type
_entity_poly.pdbx_seq_one_letter_code
_entity_poly.pdbx_strand_id
1 'polypeptide(L)'
;PLPLECQLHGQGESGPVLVTGDPIDAKGSGYFQLSLSVYGMVREIACLSKKEIPHDNLRCLYGKHERLLNNLLERYNVGLITDLYAFFNQPWAYALYTTGFTELARECADIYQTNEDAGLATSRDMDDTYSFLRLSERSKRMSLEDQEKIIQMYKNSSVPLYVENLTLKYVSEHKLQLPMYIRDDHIAAIYRSQSSSPLYKDLSKNRPKHGQTPE
;
A
#
# COMPACT_ATOMS: atom_id res chain seq x y z
N PRO A 1 10.87 26.31 -25.51
CA PRO A 1 10.40 26.51 -24.12
C PRO A 1 9.50 25.37 -23.67
N LEU A 2 9.86 24.67 -22.59
CA LEU A 2 9.00 23.65 -21.97
C LEU A 2 7.69 24.31 -21.47
N PRO A 3 6.53 23.63 -21.58
CA PRO A 3 5.25 24.15 -21.09
C PRO A 3 5.32 24.57 -19.62
N LEU A 4 4.57 25.61 -19.23
CA LEU A 4 4.49 26.11 -17.85
C LEU A 4 4.09 25.02 -16.83
N GLU A 5 3.30 24.05 -17.26
CA GLU A 5 2.93 22.86 -16.48
C GLU A 5 4.16 22.01 -16.13
N CYS A 6 5.15 21.91 -17.04
CA CYS A 6 6.43 21.25 -16.76
C CYS A 6 7.34 22.06 -15.84
N GLN A 7 7.15 23.38 -15.75
CA GLN A 7 7.93 24.26 -14.87
C GLN A 7 7.37 24.28 -13.43
N LEU A 8 6.14 23.81 -13.23
CA LEU A 8 5.52 23.62 -11.91
C LEU A 8 5.87 22.27 -11.26
N HIS A 9 6.52 21.35 -11.99
CA HIS A 9 7.06 20.12 -11.42
C HIS A 9 8.32 20.42 -10.59
N GLY A 10 8.10 20.87 -9.35
CA GLY A 10 8.99 20.70 -8.21
C GLY A 10 10.45 21.11 -8.44
N GLN A 11 10.71 22.42 -8.61
CA GLN A 11 12.01 22.94 -8.21
C GLN A 11 12.18 22.74 -6.70
N GLY A 12 12.87 21.67 -6.28
CA GLY A 12 13.37 21.56 -4.90
C GLY A 12 13.83 20.18 -4.42
N GLU A 13 13.14 19.09 -4.78
CA GLU A 13 13.29 17.81 -4.05
C GLU A 13 13.10 16.56 -4.93
N SER A 14 13.99 16.35 -5.90
CA SER A 14 14.03 15.11 -6.68
C SER A 14 14.53 13.95 -5.81
N GLY A 15 13.68 12.95 -5.58
CA GLY A 15 14.07 11.66 -4.99
C GLY A 15 14.43 10.63 -6.06
N PRO A 16 14.57 9.35 -5.65
CA PRO A 16 14.85 8.23 -6.57
C PRO A 16 13.75 8.06 -7.63
N VAL A 17 14.17 7.66 -8.84
CA VAL A 17 13.28 7.33 -9.95
C VAL A 17 13.45 5.85 -10.28
N LEU A 18 12.35 5.10 -10.23
CA LEU A 18 12.29 3.68 -10.56
C LEU A 18 11.73 3.52 -11.96
N VAL A 19 12.39 2.73 -12.80
CA VAL A 19 12.01 2.54 -14.21
C VAL A 19 12.03 1.06 -14.57
N THR A 20 10.95 0.57 -15.14
CA THR A 20 10.87 -0.78 -15.72
C THR A 20 10.29 -0.73 -17.13
N GLY A 21 10.81 -1.60 -18.01
CA GLY A 21 10.43 -1.64 -19.41
C GLY A 21 11.11 -0.55 -20.25
N ASP A 22 10.67 -0.42 -21.50
CA ASP A 22 11.27 0.45 -22.50
C ASP A 22 10.17 1.25 -23.23
N PRO A 23 10.29 2.58 -23.38
CA PRO A 23 9.29 3.40 -24.06
C PRO A 23 9.29 3.22 -25.59
N ILE A 24 10.38 2.69 -26.16
CA ILE A 24 10.59 2.46 -27.60
C ILE A 24 10.25 1.01 -27.96
N ASP A 25 10.75 0.04 -27.19
CA ASP A 25 10.44 -1.39 -27.39
C ASP A 25 9.35 -1.86 -26.43
N ALA A 26 8.08 -1.60 -26.79
CA ALA A 26 6.91 -2.03 -26.03
C ALA A 26 6.63 -3.56 -26.08
N LYS A 27 7.66 -4.41 -26.24
CA LYS A 27 7.55 -5.84 -26.01
C LYS A 27 7.38 -6.09 -24.51
N GLY A 28 6.42 -6.93 -24.14
CA GLY A 28 6.12 -7.23 -22.73
C GLY A 28 5.06 -6.31 -22.13
N SER A 29 5.32 -5.78 -20.94
CA SER A 29 4.34 -5.01 -20.14
C SER A 29 4.27 -3.52 -20.47
N GLY A 30 5.25 -3.00 -21.21
CA GLY A 30 5.39 -1.57 -21.53
C GLY A 30 6.34 -0.84 -20.57
N TYR A 31 6.43 0.47 -20.73
CA TYR A 31 7.21 1.37 -19.90
C TYR A 31 6.44 1.79 -18.64
N PHE A 32 7.13 1.80 -17.52
CA PHE A 32 6.64 2.30 -16.24
C PHE A 32 7.76 3.07 -15.54
N GLN A 33 7.48 4.31 -15.17
CA GLN A 33 8.33 5.13 -14.32
C GLN A 33 7.56 5.57 -13.08
N LEU A 34 8.20 5.46 -11.92
CA LEU A 34 7.71 5.96 -10.65
C LEU A 34 8.76 6.86 -10.01
N SER A 35 8.40 8.11 -9.78
CA SER A 35 9.28 9.10 -9.13
C SER A 35 8.90 9.27 -7.67
N LEU A 36 9.88 9.19 -6.78
CA LEU A 36 9.74 9.44 -5.34
C LEU A 36 10.21 10.87 -4.99
N SER A 37 9.70 11.41 -3.89
CA SER A 37 10.30 12.57 -3.24
C SER A 37 11.56 12.17 -2.46
N VAL A 38 12.31 13.16 -1.99
CA VAL A 38 13.44 12.96 -1.06
C VAL A 38 13.03 12.23 0.24
N TYR A 39 11.74 12.24 0.57
CA TYR A 39 11.15 11.56 1.72
C TYR A 39 10.52 10.21 1.36
N GLY A 40 10.76 9.67 0.17
CA GLY A 40 10.24 8.37 -0.23
C GLY A 40 8.73 8.35 -0.53
N MET A 41 8.08 9.51 -0.72
CA MET A 41 6.67 9.58 -1.11
C MET A 41 6.50 9.53 -2.63
N VAL A 42 5.52 8.80 -3.14
CA VAL A 42 5.19 8.77 -4.57
C VAL A 42 4.74 10.16 -5.05
N ARG A 43 5.43 10.69 -6.06
CA ARG A 43 5.18 12.03 -6.63
C ARG A 43 4.71 11.99 -8.07
N GLU A 44 5.16 11.03 -8.84
CA GLU A 44 4.82 10.94 -10.25
C GLU A 44 4.79 9.49 -10.68
N ILE A 45 3.83 9.15 -11.53
CA ILE A 45 3.72 7.85 -12.17
C ILE A 45 3.52 8.13 -13.66
N ALA A 46 4.47 7.68 -14.48
CA ALA A 46 4.39 7.78 -15.93
C ALA A 46 4.36 6.37 -16.53
N CYS A 47 3.30 6.06 -17.25
CA CYS A 47 3.02 4.74 -17.77
C CYS A 47 2.77 4.81 -19.28
N LEU A 48 3.36 3.89 -20.02
CA LEU A 48 3.08 3.68 -21.45
C LEU A 48 2.99 2.18 -21.71
N SER A 49 1.82 1.69 -22.10
CA SER A 49 1.61 0.28 -22.41
C SER A 49 0.61 0.10 -23.55
N LYS A 50 0.70 -1.03 -24.24
CA LYS A 50 -0.33 -1.49 -25.19
C LYS A 50 -1.50 -2.17 -24.47
N LYS A 51 -1.28 -2.65 -23.23
CA LYS A 51 -2.32 -3.22 -22.38
C LYS A 51 -3.09 -2.09 -21.71
N GLU A 52 -4.30 -2.40 -21.26
CA GLU A 52 -5.09 -1.47 -20.44
C GLU A 52 -4.32 -1.12 -19.16
N ILE A 53 -4.21 0.17 -18.89
CA ILE A 53 -3.54 0.71 -17.70
C ILE A 53 -4.61 0.90 -16.61
N PRO A 54 -4.49 0.24 -15.45
CA PRO A 54 -5.46 0.36 -14.36
C PRO A 54 -5.28 1.71 -13.63
N HIS A 55 -5.71 2.79 -14.28
CA HIS A 55 -5.47 4.17 -13.84
C HIS A 55 -6.01 4.47 -12.43
N ASP A 56 -7.17 3.93 -12.07
CA ASP A 56 -7.76 4.10 -10.72
C ASP A 56 -6.86 3.49 -9.64
N ASN A 57 -6.32 2.28 -9.88
CA ASN A 57 -5.41 1.63 -8.93
C ASN A 57 -4.11 2.42 -8.79
N LEU A 58 -3.54 2.89 -9.90
CA LEU A 58 -2.31 3.68 -9.89
C LEU A 58 -2.50 5.03 -9.19
N ARG A 59 -3.68 5.66 -9.35
CA ARG A 59 -4.04 6.89 -8.64
C ARG A 59 -3.98 6.70 -7.12
N CYS A 60 -4.40 5.55 -6.61
CA CYS A 60 -4.32 5.24 -5.19
C CYS A 60 -2.87 5.21 -4.68
N LEU A 61 -1.85 4.97 -5.51
CA LEU A 61 -0.46 4.94 -5.07
C LEU A 61 0.12 6.34 -4.78
N TYR A 62 -0.45 7.39 -5.38
CA TYR A 62 0.04 8.74 -5.25
C TYR A 62 0.06 9.22 -3.79
N GLY A 63 1.16 9.84 -3.37
CA GLY A 63 1.34 10.34 -2.01
C GLY A 63 1.59 9.27 -0.95
N LYS A 64 1.63 7.98 -1.30
CA LYS A 64 2.01 6.90 -0.37
C LYS A 64 3.53 6.80 -0.24
N HIS A 65 3.99 6.40 0.94
CA HIS A 65 5.41 6.16 1.20
C HIS A 65 5.86 4.81 0.63
N GLU A 66 7.08 4.72 0.09
CA GLU A 66 7.62 3.52 -0.56
C GLU A 66 7.60 2.27 0.36
N ARG A 67 7.83 2.45 1.66
CA ARG A 67 7.71 1.37 2.67
C ARG A 67 6.31 0.76 2.75
N LEU A 68 5.25 1.58 2.63
CA LEU A 68 3.87 1.08 2.58
C LEU A 68 3.62 0.29 1.29
N LEU A 69 4.33 0.63 0.22
CA LEU A 69 4.32 -0.07 -1.06
C LEU A 69 5.25 -1.30 -1.04
N ASN A 70 5.23 -2.03 0.08
CA ASN A 70 5.98 -3.26 0.31
C ASN A 70 7.51 -3.09 0.19
N ASN A 71 8.06 -2.04 0.82
CA ASN A 71 9.48 -1.65 0.75
C ASN A 71 9.97 -1.54 -0.71
N LEU A 72 9.21 -0.79 -1.51
CA LEU A 72 9.39 -0.66 -2.96
C LEU A 72 10.83 -0.33 -3.34
N LEU A 73 11.44 0.66 -2.67
CA LEU A 73 12.76 1.15 -3.04
C LEU A 73 13.84 0.09 -2.75
N GLU A 74 13.77 -0.54 -1.59
CA GLU A 74 14.70 -1.60 -1.20
C GLU A 74 14.63 -2.78 -2.18
N ARG A 75 13.42 -3.30 -2.44
CA ARG A 75 13.20 -4.43 -3.35
C ARG A 75 13.62 -4.13 -4.78
N TYR A 76 13.38 -2.90 -5.24
CA TYR A 76 13.84 -2.47 -6.56
C TYR A 76 15.37 -2.44 -6.64
N ASN A 77 16.04 -1.86 -5.64
CA ASN A 77 17.50 -1.74 -5.61
C ASN A 77 18.20 -3.12 -5.57
N VAL A 78 17.61 -4.11 -4.92
CA VAL A 78 18.14 -5.49 -4.91
C VAL A 78 17.71 -6.31 -6.14
N GLY A 79 17.01 -5.73 -7.10
CA GLY A 79 16.60 -6.39 -8.35
C GLY A 79 15.43 -7.36 -8.22
N LEU A 80 14.68 -7.33 -7.12
CA LEU A 80 13.48 -8.18 -6.94
C LEU A 80 12.27 -7.66 -7.71
N ILE A 81 12.32 -6.41 -8.18
CA ILE A 81 11.26 -5.79 -9.00
C ILE A 81 11.80 -5.57 -10.40
N THR A 82 11.42 -6.45 -11.31
CA THR A 82 11.78 -6.38 -12.73
C THR A 82 10.70 -5.72 -13.59
N ASP A 83 9.46 -5.68 -13.10
CA ASP A 83 8.29 -5.13 -13.79
C ASP A 83 7.32 -4.51 -12.77
N LEU A 84 7.18 -3.19 -12.80
CA LEU A 84 6.32 -2.44 -11.88
C LEU A 84 4.83 -2.70 -12.13
N TYR A 85 4.41 -2.98 -13.37
CA TYR A 85 3.02 -3.37 -13.64
C TYR A 85 2.68 -4.70 -12.95
N ALA A 86 3.58 -5.68 -13.06
CA ALA A 86 3.39 -6.97 -12.39
C ALA A 86 3.45 -6.83 -10.87
N PHE A 87 4.37 -6.02 -10.35
CA PHE A 87 4.54 -5.78 -8.92
C PHE A 87 3.28 -5.20 -8.27
N PHE A 88 2.68 -4.17 -8.87
CA PHE A 88 1.46 -3.54 -8.35
C PHE A 88 0.18 -4.35 -8.63
N ASN A 89 0.22 -5.35 -9.50
CA ASN A 89 -0.88 -6.30 -9.67
C ASN A 89 -0.79 -7.51 -8.71
N GLN A 90 0.18 -7.55 -7.80
CA GLN A 90 0.25 -8.60 -6.80
C GLN A 90 -0.89 -8.47 -5.77
N PRO A 91 -1.36 -9.59 -5.18
CA PRO A 91 -2.51 -9.57 -4.28
C PRO A 91 -2.43 -8.58 -3.12
N TRP A 92 -1.24 -8.34 -2.55
CA TRP A 92 -1.06 -7.41 -1.43
C TRP A 92 -1.43 -5.96 -1.81
N ALA A 93 -1.28 -5.56 -3.06
CA ALA A 93 -1.52 -4.17 -3.46
C ALA A 93 -3.01 -3.82 -3.45
N TYR A 94 -3.88 -4.82 -3.60
CA TYR A 94 -5.33 -4.61 -3.70
C TYR A 94 -5.95 -3.98 -2.45
N ALA A 95 -5.39 -4.21 -1.26
CA ALA A 95 -5.83 -3.51 -0.06
C ALA A 95 -5.72 -1.99 -0.24
N LEU A 96 -4.64 -1.51 -0.87
CA LEU A 96 -4.37 -0.08 -1.07
C LEU A 96 -5.32 0.60 -2.06
N TYR A 97 -6.00 -0.17 -2.92
CA TYR A 97 -6.91 0.33 -3.94
C TYR A 97 -8.35 0.50 -3.44
N THR A 98 -8.64 0.00 -2.24
CA THR A 98 -9.99 0.10 -1.66
C THR A 98 -10.21 1.45 -0.98
N THR A 99 -11.45 1.91 -0.99
CA THR A 99 -11.88 3.08 -0.19
C THR A 99 -11.68 2.85 1.30
N GLY A 100 -11.87 1.61 1.77
CA GLY A 100 -11.68 1.25 3.18
C GLY A 100 -10.25 1.44 3.66
N PHE A 101 -9.24 1.30 2.79
CA PHE A 101 -7.86 1.64 3.17
C PHE A 101 -7.66 3.14 3.38
N THR A 102 -8.32 3.98 2.58
CA THR A 102 -8.29 5.44 2.78
C THR A 102 -8.92 5.81 4.11
N GLU A 103 -9.97 5.10 4.53
CA GLU A 103 -10.59 5.26 5.86
C GLU A 103 -9.65 4.83 6.97
N LEU A 104 -9.06 3.63 6.88
CA LEU A 104 -8.03 3.16 7.83
C LEU A 104 -6.88 4.16 7.97
N ALA A 105 -6.35 4.67 6.86
CA ALA A 105 -5.25 5.63 6.88
C ALA A 105 -5.63 6.94 7.59
N ARG A 106 -6.89 7.39 7.44
CA ARG A 106 -7.42 8.56 8.16
C ARG A 106 -7.56 8.28 9.65
N GLU A 107 -8.16 7.14 10.03
CA GLU A 107 -8.29 6.75 11.43
C GLU A 107 -6.92 6.63 12.12
N CYS A 108 -5.93 6.06 11.43
CA CYS A 108 -4.55 6.02 11.91
C CYS A 108 -3.95 7.42 12.10
N ALA A 109 -4.26 8.37 11.20
CA ALA A 109 -3.81 9.76 11.33
C ALA A 109 -4.51 10.48 12.50
N ASP A 110 -5.77 10.15 12.76
CA ASP A 110 -6.56 10.75 13.84
C ASP A 110 -6.07 10.31 15.24
N ILE A 111 -5.42 9.14 15.36
CA ILE A 111 -4.77 8.72 16.63
C ILE A 111 -3.81 9.82 17.12
N TYR A 112 -3.02 10.41 16.23
CA TYR A 112 -2.06 11.45 16.60
C TYR A 112 -2.72 12.73 17.11
N GLN A 113 -3.96 13.00 16.70
CA GLN A 113 -4.68 14.23 17.03
C GLN A 113 -5.56 14.09 18.27
N THR A 114 -6.07 12.88 18.55
CA THR A 114 -7.23 12.70 19.43
C THR A 114 -7.02 11.74 20.60
N ASN A 115 -6.00 10.89 20.57
CA ASN A 115 -5.80 9.90 21.63
C ASN A 115 -4.81 10.41 22.69
N GLU A 116 -5.34 10.94 23.79
CA GLU A 116 -4.55 11.27 24.98
C GLU A 116 -3.82 10.04 25.55
N ASP A 117 -4.48 8.87 25.47
CA ASP A 117 -3.94 7.56 25.87
C ASP A 117 -2.84 7.02 24.92
N ALA A 118 -2.60 7.67 23.78
CA ALA A 118 -1.54 7.29 22.85
C ALA A 118 -0.12 7.56 23.43
N GLY A 119 -0.02 8.27 24.55
CA GLY A 119 1.25 8.66 25.17
C GLY A 119 2.01 9.73 24.39
N LEU A 120 1.43 10.25 23.30
CA LEU A 120 1.99 11.36 22.51
C LEU A 120 1.70 12.73 23.13
N ALA A 121 0.64 12.84 23.94
CA ALA A 121 0.21 14.09 24.57
C ALA A 121 0.88 14.35 25.94
N THR A 122 1.62 13.39 26.49
CA THR A 122 2.19 13.47 27.85
C THR A 122 3.56 14.14 27.93
N SER A 123 4.20 14.50 26.82
CA SER A 123 5.26 15.52 26.88
C SER A 123 4.58 16.90 26.94
N ARG A 124 4.95 17.70 27.93
CA ARG A 124 4.61 19.14 27.98
C ARG A 124 5.21 19.94 26.80
N ASP A 125 5.82 19.26 25.83
CA ASP A 125 6.36 19.76 24.55
C ASP A 125 5.37 19.49 23.41
N MET A 126 4.08 19.73 23.68
CA MET A 126 3.00 19.65 22.70
C MET A 126 3.19 20.67 21.56
N ASP A 127 3.90 21.78 21.85
CA ASP A 127 4.23 22.82 20.87
C ASP A 127 5.31 22.35 19.88
N ASP A 128 6.29 21.55 20.30
CA ASP A 128 7.31 21.00 19.39
C ASP A 128 6.70 19.95 18.45
N THR A 129 5.96 18.98 18.96
CA THR A 129 5.46 17.87 18.12
C THR A 129 4.45 18.35 17.06
N TYR A 130 3.56 19.28 17.42
CA TYR A 130 2.60 19.88 16.49
C TYR A 130 3.22 20.97 15.61
N SER A 131 4.24 21.71 16.07
CA SER A 131 5.01 22.59 15.20
C SER A 131 5.84 21.80 14.19
N PHE A 132 6.39 20.63 14.53
CA PHE A 132 7.07 19.72 13.59
C PHE A 132 6.13 19.15 12.52
N LEU A 133 4.91 18.78 12.88
CA LEU A 133 3.87 18.36 11.92
C LEU A 133 3.38 19.53 11.05
N ARG A 134 3.27 20.75 11.61
CA ARG A 134 2.92 21.98 10.86
C ARG A 134 4.07 22.55 10.02
N LEU A 135 5.34 22.28 10.35
CA LEU A 135 6.51 22.69 9.55
C LEU A 135 6.60 21.93 8.21
N SER A 136 5.73 20.94 8.00
CA SER A 136 5.39 20.42 6.67
C SER A 136 4.72 21.48 5.76
N GLU A 137 4.47 22.70 6.27
CA GLU A 137 4.32 23.93 5.48
C GLU A 137 5.64 24.25 4.72
N ARG A 138 5.82 23.52 3.63
CA ARG A 138 6.31 23.95 2.32
C ARG A 138 7.71 24.53 2.12
N SER A 139 8.63 24.63 3.09
CA SER A 139 9.95 25.21 2.76
C SER A 139 11.20 24.75 3.53
N LYS A 140 11.11 23.89 4.55
CA LYS A 140 12.32 23.42 5.26
C LYS A 140 12.49 21.90 5.20
N ARG A 141 13.67 21.49 4.73
CA ARG A 141 14.11 20.10 4.82
C ARG A 141 14.22 19.69 6.29
N MET A 142 13.47 18.68 6.70
CA MET A 142 13.63 18.04 8.01
C MET A 142 15.02 17.40 8.12
N SER A 143 15.72 17.64 9.25
CA SER A 143 17.03 17.04 9.52
C SER A 143 16.90 15.53 9.75
N LEU A 144 17.95 14.77 9.45
CA LEU A 144 18.02 13.34 9.78
C LEU A 144 17.88 13.10 11.29
N GLU A 145 18.39 14.03 12.11
CA GLU A 145 18.28 13.95 13.57
C GLU A 145 16.83 14.10 14.03
N ASP A 146 16.07 15.02 13.42
CA ASP A 146 14.66 15.22 13.73
C ASP A 146 13.83 14.01 13.29
N GLN A 147 14.17 13.43 12.14
CA GLN A 147 13.53 12.20 11.66
C GLN A 147 13.74 11.04 12.63
N GLU A 148 14.96 10.85 13.15
CA GLU A 148 15.24 9.79 14.13
C GLU A 148 14.48 10.04 15.44
N LYS A 149 14.45 11.29 15.92
CA LYS A 149 13.65 11.67 17.11
C LYS A 149 12.18 11.29 16.94
N ILE A 150 11.57 11.61 15.78
CA ILE A 150 10.18 11.26 15.48
C ILE A 150 9.98 9.74 15.50
N ILE A 151 10.89 8.97 14.89
CA ILE A 151 10.83 7.51 14.88
C ILE A 151 10.90 6.95 16.31
N GLN A 152 11.79 7.49 17.15
CA GLN A 152 11.92 7.06 18.55
C GLN A 152 10.68 7.41 19.37
N MET A 153 10.11 8.59 19.19
CA MET A 153 8.85 8.98 19.84
C MET A 153 7.71 8.04 19.45
N TYR A 154 7.58 7.72 18.15
CA TYR A 154 6.59 6.76 17.67
C TYR A 154 6.77 5.38 18.31
N LYS A 155 8.00 4.84 18.33
CA LYS A 155 8.32 3.54 18.91
C LYS A 155 8.04 3.46 20.41
N ASN A 156 8.23 4.55 21.14
CA ASN A 156 8.03 4.61 22.59
C ASN A 156 6.60 4.96 23.00
N SER A 157 5.73 5.25 22.04
CA SER A 157 4.30 5.55 22.26
C SER A 157 3.45 4.28 22.18
N SER A 158 2.17 4.36 22.54
CA SER A 158 1.19 3.27 22.31
C SER A 158 0.56 3.32 20.91
N VAL A 159 0.91 4.31 20.07
CA VAL A 159 0.42 4.45 18.69
C VAL A 159 0.65 3.20 17.84
N PRO A 160 1.82 2.52 17.87
CA PRO A 160 2.02 1.32 17.06
C PRO A 160 0.98 0.24 17.35
N LEU A 161 0.61 0.06 18.63
CA LEU A 161 -0.41 -0.90 19.04
C LEU A 161 -1.80 -0.52 18.52
N TYR A 162 -2.16 0.76 18.57
CA TYR A 162 -3.44 1.23 18.02
C TYR A 162 -3.50 1.04 16.50
N VAL A 163 -2.44 1.40 15.79
CA VAL A 163 -2.33 1.20 14.33
C VAL A 163 -2.44 -0.28 13.98
N GLU A 164 -1.77 -1.16 14.73
CA GLU A 164 -1.88 -2.60 14.56
C GLU A 164 -3.31 -3.09 14.75
N ASN A 165 -3.97 -2.70 15.84
CA ASN A 165 -5.35 -3.10 16.14
C ASN A 165 -6.35 -2.61 15.07
N LEU A 166 -6.23 -1.37 14.60
CA LEU A 166 -7.05 -0.84 13.51
C LEU A 166 -6.82 -1.61 12.20
N THR A 167 -5.56 -1.93 11.90
CA THR A 167 -5.21 -2.70 10.71
C THR A 167 -5.78 -4.11 10.76
N LEU A 168 -5.68 -4.79 11.92
CA LEU A 168 -6.27 -6.11 12.15
C LEU A 168 -7.80 -6.08 12.02
N LYS A 169 -8.44 -5.05 12.59
CA LYS A 169 -9.88 -4.83 12.47
C LYS A 169 -10.29 -4.66 11.00
N TYR A 170 -9.62 -3.78 10.26
CA TYR A 170 -9.85 -3.54 8.84
C TYR A 170 -9.78 -4.83 8.01
N VAL A 171 -8.70 -5.61 8.16
CA VAL A 171 -8.55 -6.89 7.46
C VAL A 171 -9.68 -7.86 7.85
N SER A 172 -10.08 -7.85 9.12
CA SER A 172 -11.13 -8.75 9.61
C SER A 172 -12.52 -8.42 9.08
N GLU A 173 -12.82 -7.15 8.83
CA GLU A 173 -14.11 -6.68 8.31
C GLU A 173 -14.20 -6.87 6.78
N HIS A 174 -13.06 -6.81 6.08
CA HIS A 174 -12.97 -6.89 4.62
C HIS A 174 -12.55 -8.27 4.10
N LYS A 175 -12.62 -9.34 4.90
CA LYS A 175 -12.13 -10.70 4.57
C LYS A 175 -12.56 -11.21 3.19
N LEU A 176 -13.81 -10.97 2.79
CA LEU A 176 -14.34 -11.44 1.50
C LEU A 176 -13.74 -10.68 0.30
N GLN A 177 -13.44 -9.40 0.49
CA GLN A 177 -12.85 -8.52 -0.54
C GLN A 177 -11.33 -8.68 -0.60
N LEU A 178 -10.73 -9.05 0.53
CA LEU A 178 -9.30 -9.20 0.73
C LEU A 178 -8.92 -10.65 1.07
N PRO A 179 -9.25 -11.63 0.21
CA PRO A 179 -9.04 -13.04 0.51
C PRO A 179 -7.56 -13.40 0.71
N MET A 180 -6.65 -12.63 0.11
CA MET A 180 -5.20 -12.79 0.26
C MET A 180 -4.68 -12.49 1.67
N TYR A 181 -5.48 -11.86 2.52
CA TYR A 181 -5.16 -11.56 3.92
C TYR A 181 -5.93 -12.44 4.92
N ILE A 182 -6.71 -13.41 4.44
CA ILE A 182 -7.43 -14.34 5.32
C ILE A 182 -6.42 -15.25 6.01
N ARG A 183 -6.51 -15.29 7.34
CA ARG A 183 -5.75 -16.21 8.20
C ARG A 183 -6.20 -17.67 8.04
N ASP A 184 -5.28 -18.61 8.27
CA ASP A 184 -5.50 -20.06 8.12
C ASP A 184 -6.67 -20.61 8.97
N ASP A 185 -6.91 -20.03 10.14
CA ASP A 185 -8.03 -20.36 11.02
C ASP A 185 -9.39 -20.12 10.36
N HIS A 186 -9.55 -18.98 9.68
CA HIS A 186 -10.73 -18.64 8.90
C HIS A 186 -10.87 -19.53 7.66
N ILE A 187 -9.77 -19.85 6.99
CA ILE A 187 -9.77 -20.79 5.84
C ILE A 187 -10.29 -22.15 6.31
N ALA A 188 -9.77 -22.67 7.43
CA ALA A 188 -10.24 -23.93 8.02
C ALA A 188 -11.72 -23.88 8.42
N ALA A 189 -12.19 -22.74 8.94
CA ALA A 189 -13.62 -22.55 9.27
C ALA A 189 -14.51 -22.57 8.01
N ILE A 190 -14.08 -21.95 6.91
CA ILE A 190 -14.78 -21.98 5.62
C ILE A 190 -14.86 -23.40 5.07
N TYR A 191 -13.77 -24.17 5.12
CA TYR A 191 -13.79 -25.57 4.67
C TYR A 191 -14.68 -26.47 5.54
N ARG A 192 -14.71 -26.25 6.86
CA ARG A 192 -15.62 -26.97 7.77
C ARG A 192 -17.08 -26.66 7.46
N SER A 193 -17.42 -25.39 7.20
CA SER A 193 -18.80 -25.00 6.87
C SER A 193 -19.23 -25.52 5.50
N GLN A 194 -18.33 -25.59 4.52
CA GLN A 194 -18.61 -26.26 3.24
C GLN A 194 -18.88 -27.76 3.43
N SER A 195 -18.06 -28.44 4.23
CA SER A 195 -18.19 -29.90 4.47
C SER A 195 -19.48 -30.26 5.21
N SER A 196 -19.94 -29.39 6.11
CA SER A 196 -21.18 -29.61 6.87
C SER A 196 -22.43 -29.18 6.11
N SER A 197 -22.30 -28.29 5.12
CA SER A 197 -23.42 -27.74 4.36
C SER A 197 -24.11 -28.78 3.46
N PRO A 198 -25.45 -28.94 3.57
CA PRO A 198 -26.20 -29.86 2.72
C PRO A 198 -26.14 -29.50 1.23
N LEU A 199 -25.84 -28.25 0.88
CA LEU A 199 -25.67 -27.80 -0.52
C LEU A 199 -24.45 -28.42 -1.21
N TYR A 200 -23.42 -28.82 -0.44
CA TYR A 200 -22.16 -29.32 -0.98
C TYR A 200 -21.98 -30.84 -0.81
N LYS A 201 -22.87 -31.52 -0.04
CA LYS A 201 -22.80 -32.97 0.18
C LYS A 201 -23.02 -33.80 -1.09
N ASP A 202 -23.81 -33.30 -2.05
CA ASP A 202 -24.19 -34.04 -3.26
C ASP A 202 -23.26 -33.84 -4.46
N LEU A 203 -22.34 -32.86 -4.42
CA LEU A 203 -21.39 -32.63 -5.52
C LEU A 203 -20.32 -33.73 -5.66
N SER A 204 -20.11 -34.52 -4.59
CA SER A 204 -19.18 -35.67 -4.61
C SER A 204 -19.77 -36.91 -5.32
N LYS A 205 -21.09 -37.00 -5.48
CA LYS A 205 -21.77 -38.18 -6.02
C LYS A 205 -22.04 -38.11 -7.53
N ASN A 206 -21.98 -36.93 -8.15
CA ASN A 206 -22.45 -36.70 -9.52
C ASN A 206 -21.37 -36.21 -10.51
N ARG A 207 -20.08 -36.45 -10.28
CA ARG A 207 -19.10 -36.31 -11.37
C ARG A 207 -19.13 -37.57 -12.24
N PRO A 208 -19.58 -37.52 -13.51
CA PRO A 208 -19.39 -38.65 -14.41
C PRO A 208 -17.89 -38.92 -14.56
N LYS A 209 -17.48 -40.17 -14.35
CA LYS A 209 -16.13 -40.62 -14.68
C LYS A 209 -15.99 -40.52 -16.20
N HIS A 210 -15.29 -39.51 -16.70
CA HIS A 210 -14.91 -39.51 -18.11
C HIS A 210 -14.07 -40.75 -18.41
N GLY A 211 -14.59 -41.64 -19.26
CA GLY A 211 -13.81 -42.76 -19.81
C GLY A 211 -14.40 -44.17 -19.69
N GLN A 212 -15.73 -44.35 -19.69
CA GLN A 212 -16.31 -45.68 -19.98
C GLN A 212 -17.27 -45.59 -21.16
N THR A 213 -16.77 -45.99 -22.33
CA THR A 213 -17.57 -46.36 -23.50
C THR A 213 -18.27 -47.70 -23.23
N PRO A 214 -19.59 -47.82 -23.44
CA PRO A 214 -20.25 -49.11 -23.58
C PRO A 214 -20.13 -49.61 -25.02
N GLU A 215 -20.04 -50.94 -25.12
CA GLU A 215 -19.91 -51.79 -26.32
C GLU A 215 -20.93 -51.52 -27.44
#